data_AF-A0A1F8XKA6-F1
#
_entry.id   AF-A0A1F8XKA6-F1
#
_cell.length_a   1.000
_cell.length_b   1.000
_cell.length_c   1.000
_cell.angle_alpha   90.00
_cell.angle_beta   90.00
_cell.angle_gamma   90.00
#
_symmetry.space_group_name_H-M   'P 1'
#
loop_
_entity.id
_entity.type
_entity.pdbx_description
1 polymer ?
#
loop_
_entity_poly.entity_id
_entity_poly.type
_entity_poly.pdbx_seq_one_letter_code
_entity_poly.pdbx_strand_id
1 'polypeptide(L)'
;MARFILAASVFLLLLLPEVSSGLELLLDEESRECVTCHEDEVAVREFRICHGDVCDHPIGIDYAGAAVKNAGLVSPGSVNPAVLLPGGRITCASCHTRYKKDEHEATAAMRDGSQPDPMLSMDNTGSALCAACHNK
;
A
#
# COMPACT_ATOMS: atom_id res chain seq x y z
N MET A 1 53.89 20.94 32.17
CA MET A 1 54.01 21.04 30.69
C MET A 1 53.68 19.67 30.11
N ALA A 2 52.86 19.63 29.03
CA ALA A 2 52.54 18.52 28.11
C ALA A 2 51.94 17.21 28.71
N ARG A 3 50.62 16.93 28.58
CA ARG A 3 49.89 16.32 27.44
C ARG A 3 50.42 14.94 27.01
N PHE A 4 49.63 13.88 27.17
CA PHE A 4 49.22 12.96 26.09
C PHE A 4 47.98 12.16 26.52
N ILE A 5 46.90 12.35 25.75
CA ILE A 5 45.65 11.59 25.77
C ILE A 5 45.87 10.36 24.88
N LEU A 6 45.35 9.19 25.24
CA LEU A 6 44.80 8.27 24.23
C LEU A 6 43.70 7.40 24.86
N ALA A 7 42.46 7.86 24.66
CA ALA A 7 41.28 7.02 24.69
C ALA A 7 41.32 6.10 23.46
N ALA A 8 41.29 4.79 23.67
CA ALA A 8 40.93 3.83 22.63
C ALA A 8 39.51 3.37 22.91
N SER A 9 38.57 4.16 22.40
CA SER A 9 37.14 3.93 22.45
C SER A 9 36.79 2.59 21.80
N VAL A 10 36.08 1.76 22.56
CA VAL A 10 35.24 0.69 22.02
C VAL A 10 34.18 1.35 21.16
N PHE A 11 34.32 1.29 19.84
CA PHE A 11 33.24 1.64 18.92
C PHE A 11 33.39 0.79 17.65
N LEU A 12 33.02 -0.48 17.78
CA LEU A 12 32.81 -1.35 16.62
C LEU A 12 31.42 -2.00 16.75
N LEU A 13 30.39 -1.18 16.53
CA LEU A 13 28.99 -1.59 16.57
C LEU A 13 28.13 -0.63 15.74
N LEU A 14 28.50 -0.37 14.48
CA LEU A 14 27.67 0.43 13.54
C LEU A 14 27.81 -0.02 12.08
N LEU A 15 27.69 -1.33 11.82
CA LEU A 15 27.55 -1.87 10.46
C LEU A 15 26.53 -3.02 10.43
N LEU A 16 25.40 -2.86 11.14
CA LEU A 16 24.23 -3.66 10.81
C LEU A 16 23.51 -2.93 9.67
N PRO A 17 23.31 -3.55 8.50
CA PRO A 17 22.43 -2.98 7.49
C PRO A 17 21.05 -2.77 8.11
N GLU A 18 20.50 -1.58 7.93
CA GLU A 18 19.18 -1.24 8.43
C GLU A 18 18.17 -2.24 7.87
N VAL A 19 17.28 -2.73 8.72
CA VAL A 19 16.29 -3.76 8.43
C VAL A 19 15.22 -3.16 7.50
N SER A 20 15.52 -2.97 6.21
CA SER A 20 14.53 -2.58 5.20
C SER A 20 13.66 -3.76 4.72
N SER A 21 14.02 -4.98 5.11
CA SER A 21 13.49 -6.22 4.53
C SER A 21 12.05 -6.58 4.90
N GLY A 22 11.44 -5.88 5.86
CA GLY A 22 10.06 -6.16 6.28
C GLY A 22 9.02 -5.63 5.30
N LEU A 23 9.23 -4.41 4.79
CA LEU A 23 8.27 -3.73 3.91
C LEU A 23 8.30 -4.28 2.49
N GLU A 24 9.49 -4.63 1.98
CA GLU A 24 9.66 -5.19 0.63
C GLU A 24 8.99 -6.56 0.44
N LEU A 25 8.81 -7.33 1.52
CA LEU A 25 8.15 -8.64 1.45
C LEU A 25 6.61 -8.53 1.47
N LEU A 26 6.08 -7.39 1.91
CA LEU A 26 4.66 -7.17 2.15
C LEU A 26 3.94 -6.51 0.97
N LEU A 27 4.66 -5.67 0.24
CA LEU A 27 4.13 -4.91 -0.89
C LEU A 27 4.58 -5.53 -2.21
N ASP A 28 3.68 -5.55 -3.19
CA ASP A 28 4.07 -5.80 -4.57
C ASP A 28 4.88 -4.62 -5.14
N GLU A 29 5.48 -4.81 -6.31
CA GLU A 29 6.34 -3.82 -6.95
C GLU A 29 5.65 -2.47 -7.15
N GLU A 30 4.41 -2.45 -7.62
CA GLU A 30 3.66 -1.22 -7.89
C GLU A 30 3.31 -0.52 -6.58
N SER A 31 2.85 -1.25 -5.56
CA SER A 31 2.57 -0.65 -4.24
C SER A 31 3.81 -0.03 -3.59
N ARG A 32 5.00 -0.60 -3.80
CA ARG A 32 6.27 0.00 -3.33
C ARG A 32 6.59 1.29 -4.07
N GLU A 33 6.34 1.33 -5.38
CA GLU A 33 6.55 2.54 -6.17
C GLU A 33 5.61 3.67 -5.71
N CYS A 34 4.34 3.34 -5.43
CA CYS A 34 3.39 4.32 -4.88
C CYS A 34 3.92 4.96 -3.59
N VAL A 35 4.34 4.17 -2.61
CA VAL A 35 4.82 4.70 -1.32
C VAL A 35 6.17 5.39 -1.41
N THR A 36 6.94 5.20 -2.48
CA THR A 36 8.20 5.94 -2.69
C THR A 36 7.94 7.42 -2.97
N CYS A 37 6.82 7.74 -3.63
CA CYS A 37 6.43 9.13 -3.91
C CYS A 37 5.41 9.69 -2.91
N HIS A 38 4.59 8.82 -2.31
CA HIS A 38 3.53 9.19 -1.37
C HIS A 38 3.94 9.01 0.11
N GLU A 39 5.23 8.95 0.42
CA GLU A 39 5.74 8.68 1.78
C GLU A 39 5.31 9.72 2.82
N ASP A 40 5.02 10.95 2.41
CA ASP A 40 4.59 12.04 3.28
C ASP A 40 3.09 12.00 3.59
N GLU A 41 2.29 11.34 2.74
CA GLU A 41 0.84 11.22 2.91
C GLU A 41 0.40 9.88 3.49
N VAL A 42 1.13 8.80 3.14
CA VAL A 42 0.78 7.44 3.53
C VAL A 42 1.95 6.69 4.14
N ALA A 43 1.66 5.96 5.22
CA ALA A 43 2.60 5.02 5.82
C ALA A 43 2.02 3.60 5.80
N VAL A 44 2.89 2.59 5.67
CA VAL A 44 2.49 1.18 5.74
C VAL A 44 2.84 0.62 7.10
N ARG A 45 1.83 0.15 7.85
CA ARG A 45 1.99 -0.43 9.19
C ARG A 45 1.10 -1.65 9.31
N GLU A 46 1.67 -2.81 9.67
CA GLU A 46 0.91 -4.03 9.98
C GLU A 46 -0.14 -4.42 8.92
N PHE A 47 0.25 -4.48 7.64
CA PHE A 47 -0.67 -4.78 6.51
C PHE A 47 -1.79 -3.75 6.31
N ARG A 48 -1.59 -2.51 6.76
CA ARG A 48 -2.49 -1.39 6.55
C ARG A 48 -1.79 -0.18 5.99
N ILE A 49 -2.52 0.60 5.21
CA ILE A 49 -2.17 1.98 4.89
C ILE A 49 -2.72 2.89 5.98
N CYS A 50 -1.87 3.83 6.40
CA CYS A 50 -2.18 4.81 7.43
C CYS A 50 -2.08 6.23 6.86
N HIS A 51 -3.11 7.03 7.10
CA HIS A 51 -3.14 8.47 6.85
C HIS A 51 -2.98 9.18 8.21
N GLY A 52 -1.76 9.58 8.55
CA GLY A 52 -1.42 9.98 9.92
C GLY A 52 -1.63 8.83 10.91
N ASP A 53 -2.46 9.03 11.92
CA ASP A 53 -2.77 8.04 12.96
C ASP A 53 -3.89 7.05 12.57
N VAL A 54 -4.56 7.26 11.45
CA VAL A 54 -5.69 6.43 11.01
C VAL A 54 -5.22 5.35 10.04
N CYS A 55 -5.30 4.07 10.45
CA CYS A 55 -4.90 2.91 9.65
C CYS A 55 -6.12 2.04 9.28
N ASP A 56 -6.66 2.25 8.08
CA ASP A 56 -7.99 1.77 7.69
C ASP A 56 -8.03 0.96 6.38
N HIS A 57 -7.04 1.09 5.50
CA HIS A 57 -7.03 0.33 4.23
C HIS A 57 -6.12 -0.89 4.31
N PRO A 58 -6.58 -2.09 3.91
CA PRO A 58 -5.74 -3.29 3.88
C PRO A 58 -4.73 -3.25 2.73
N ILE A 59 -3.52 -3.75 2.96
CA ILE A 59 -2.51 -3.94 1.92
C ILE A 59 -1.64 -5.18 2.18
N GLY A 60 -1.23 -5.88 1.12
CA GLY A 60 -0.43 -7.10 1.18
C GLY A 60 -1.19 -8.34 1.66
N ILE A 61 -2.48 -8.22 1.95
CA ILE A 61 -3.35 -9.31 2.44
C ILE A 61 -3.64 -10.31 1.32
N ASP A 62 -3.40 -11.59 1.56
CA ASP A 62 -3.88 -12.68 0.69
C ASP A 62 -5.42 -12.72 0.71
N TYR A 63 -6.03 -12.33 -0.41
CA TYR A 63 -7.49 -12.17 -0.50
C TYR A 63 -8.19 -13.52 -0.41
N ALA A 64 -7.64 -14.57 -1.04
CA ALA A 64 -8.25 -15.89 -1.00
C ALA A 64 -8.27 -16.47 0.42
N GLY A 65 -7.13 -16.39 1.12
CA GLY A 65 -7.05 -16.79 2.52
C GLY A 65 -7.94 -15.96 3.45
N ALA A 66 -8.14 -14.67 3.17
CA ALA A 66 -9.06 -13.82 3.90
C ALA A 66 -10.53 -14.20 3.65
N ALA A 67 -10.91 -14.41 2.38
CA ALA A 67 -12.28 -14.74 1.99
C ALA A 67 -12.76 -16.07 2.59
N VAL A 68 -11.87 -17.07 2.69
CA VAL A 68 -12.18 -18.35 3.35
C VAL A 68 -12.54 -18.18 4.83
N LYS A 69 -11.99 -17.16 5.50
CA LYS A 69 -12.15 -16.92 6.94
C LYS A 69 -13.21 -15.86 7.26
N ASN A 70 -13.72 -15.16 6.26
CA ASN A 70 -14.62 -14.03 6.44
C ASN A 70 -15.80 -14.17 5.48
N ALA A 71 -16.94 -14.63 6.03
CA ALA A 71 -18.19 -14.71 5.28
C ALA A 71 -18.71 -13.35 4.79
N GLY A 72 -18.10 -12.25 5.23
CA GLY A 72 -18.32 -10.88 4.76
C GLY A 72 -17.55 -10.50 3.48
N LEU A 73 -16.89 -11.46 2.82
CA LEU A 73 -16.18 -11.30 1.56
C LEU A 73 -16.76 -12.24 0.49
N VAL A 74 -16.80 -11.77 -0.75
CA VAL A 74 -17.16 -12.62 -1.89
C VAL A 74 -16.02 -13.58 -2.22
N SER A 75 -16.35 -14.71 -2.85
CA SER A 75 -15.33 -15.66 -3.31
C SER A 75 -14.36 -14.99 -4.32
N PRO A 76 -13.09 -15.39 -4.40
CA PRO A 76 -12.13 -14.76 -5.33
C PRO A 76 -12.60 -14.75 -6.78
N GLY A 77 -13.33 -15.79 -7.24
CA GLY A 77 -13.89 -15.84 -8.59
C GLY A 77 -15.13 -14.97 -8.81
N SER A 78 -15.65 -14.33 -7.76
CA SER A 78 -16.80 -13.43 -7.79
C SER A 78 -16.44 -11.96 -7.62
N VAL A 79 -15.15 -11.65 -7.37
CA VAL A 79 -14.67 -10.27 -7.31
C VAL A 79 -14.87 -9.60 -8.67
N ASN A 80 -15.31 -8.35 -8.67
CA ASN A 80 -15.47 -7.57 -9.91
C ASN A 80 -14.12 -7.52 -10.66
N PRO A 81 -14.05 -7.87 -11.96
CA PRO A 81 -12.80 -7.86 -12.72
C PRO A 81 -12.07 -6.51 -12.80
N ALA A 82 -12.76 -5.40 -12.51
CA ALA A 82 -12.13 -4.08 -12.38
C ALA A 82 -11.22 -3.98 -11.14
N VAL A 83 -11.50 -4.74 -10.09
CA VAL A 83 -10.64 -4.85 -8.90
C VAL A 83 -9.54 -5.89 -9.18
N LEU A 84 -8.31 -5.41 -9.26
CA LEU A 84 -7.16 -6.27 -9.49
C LEU A 84 -6.62 -6.84 -8.18
N LEU A 85 -6.23 -8.11 -8.19
CA LEU A 85 -5.54 -8.75 -7.08
C LEU A 85 -4.17 -9.27 -7.54
N PRO A 86 -3.17 -8.39 -7.78
CA PRO A 86 -1.83 -8.81 -8.18
C PRO A 86 -1.26 -9.84 -7.20
N GLY A 87 -0.83 -11.00 -7.72
CA GLY A 87 -0.35 -12.10 -6.89
C GLY A 87 -1.39 -12.66 -5.89
N GLY A 88 -2.69 -12.41 -6.11
CA GLY A 88 -3.78 -12.82 -5.21
C GLY A 88 -3.93 -11.94 -3.96
N ARG A 89 -3.24 -10.81 -3.91
CA ARG A 89 -3.21 -9.93 -2.73
C ARG A 89 -3.97 -8.63 -2.96
N ILE A 90 -4.40 -8.00 -1.87
CA ILE A 90 -4.90 -6.63 -1.89
C ILE A 90 -3.69 -5.68 -2.01
N THR A 91 -3.71 -4.81 -3.01
CA THR A 91 -2.63 -3.86 -3.34
C THR A 91 -3.19 -2.48 -3.62
N CYS A 92 -2.33 -1.48 -3.84
CA CYS A 92 -2.77 -0.15 -4.30
C CYS A 92 -3.68 -0.26 -5.54
N ALA A 93 -3.29 -1.10 -6.50
CA ALA A 93 -4.00 -1.35 -7.77
C ALA A 93 -5.31 -2.13 -7.62
N SER A 94 -5.66 -2.63 -6.42
CA SER A 94 -6.98 -3.20 -6.19
C SER A 94 -8.07 -2.13 -6.21
N CYS A 95 -7.78 -0.95 -5.66
CA CYS A 95 -8.72 0.16 -5.55
C CYS A 95 -8.40 1.29 -6.50
N HIS A 96 -7.11 1.54 -6.76
CA HIS A 96 -6.66 2.60 -7.64
C HIS A 96 -6.43 2.09 -9.06
N THR A 97 -6.56 3.00 -10.02
CA THR A 97 -6.08 2.75 -11.38
C THR A 97 -4.58 2.43 -11.35
N ARG A 98 -4.11 1.60 -12.30
CA ARG A 98 -2.70 1.22 -12.35
C ARG A 98 -1.82 2.44 -12.56
N TYR A 99 -0.69 2.46 -11.85
CA TYR A 99 0.31 3.48 -12.02
C TYR A 99 0.88 3.47 -13.44
N LYS A 100 0.90 4.65 -14.05
CA LYS A 100 1.53 4.93 -15.33
C LYS A 100 2.28 6.24 -15.21
N LYS A 101 3.60 6.16 -15.12
CA LYS A 101 4.48 7.30 -14.84
C LYS A 101 4.16 8.57 -15.62
N ASP A 102 3.96 8.46 -16.93
CA ASP A 102 3.76 9.62 -17.81
C ASP A 102 2.29 10.12 -17.86
N GLU A 103 1.35 9.38 -17.27
CA GLU A 103 -0.08 9.71 -17.26
C GLU A 103 -0.60 10.06 -15.85
N HIS A 104 0.10 9.64 -14.80
CA HIS A 104 -0.40 9.67 -13.42
C HIS A 104 -0.73 11.08 -12.95
N GLU A 105 0.18 12.04 -13.13
CA GLU A 105 -0.03 13.43 -12.71
C GLU A 105 -1.20 14.08 -13.45
N ALA A 106 -1.27 13.88 -14.77
CA ALA A 106 -2.38 14.39 -15.58
C ALA A 106 -3.72 13.77 -15.18
N THR A 107 -3.74 12.47 -14.86
CA THR A 107 -4.94 11.75 -14.41
C THR A 107 -5.38 12.22 -13.02
N ALA A 108 -4.43 12.41 -12.10
CA ALA A 108 -4.71 12.93 -10.75
C ALA A 108 -5.24 14.37 -10.80
N ALA A 109 -4.73 15.20 -11.72
CA ALA A 109 -5.20 16.58 -11.92
C ALA A 109 -6.65 16.67 -12.43
N MET A 110 -7.21 15.59 -12.98
CA MET A 110 -8.61 15.53 -13.41
C MET A 110 -9.59 15.27 -12.25
N ARG A 111 -9.11 14.99 -11.03
CA ARG A 111 -9.97 14.79 -9.86
C ARG A 111 -10.67 16.10 -9.49
N ASP A 112 -11.99 16.12 -9.64
CA ASP A 112 -12.85 17.25 -9.27
C ASP A 112 -13.88 16.89 -8.18
N GLY A 113 -13.78 15.67 -7.64
CA GLY A 113 -14.72 15.12 -6.67
C GLY A 113 -15.97 14.48 -7.29
N SER A 114 -16.13 14.54 -8.62
CA SER A 114 -17.17 13.79 -9.33
C SER A 114 -16.82 12.31 -9.47
N GLN A 115 -17.83 11.50 -9.77
CA GLN A 115 -17.66 10.10 -10.14
C GLN A 115 -17.91 9.92 -11.65
N PRO A 116 -17.16 9.04 -12.33
CA PRO A 116 -16.09 8.19 -11.78
C PRO A 116 -14.82 9.00 -11.47
N ASP A 117 -14.22 8.73 -10.30
CA ASP A 117 -12.92 9.29 -9.96
C ASP A 117 -11.83 8.65 -10.85
N PRO A 118 -11.05 9.45 -11.61
CA PRO A 118 -10.10 8.93 -12.60
C PRO A 118 -8.96 8.12 -11.96
N MET A 119 -8.75 8.25 -10.65
CA MET A 119 -7.74 7.49 -9.91
C MET A 119 -8.27 6.21 -9.26
N LEU A 120 -9.54 5.85 -9.47
CA LEU A 120 -10.12 4.59 -8.99
C LEU A 120 -10.19 3.54 -10.11
N SER A 121 -10.10 2.27 -9.73
CA SER A 121 -10.18 1.15 -10.67
C SER A 121 -11.59 0.97 -11.27
N MET A 122 -12.61 1.53 -10.62
CA MET A 122 -14.00 1.60 -11.09
C MET A 122 -14.76 2.75 -10.40
N ASP A 123 -15.93 3.08 -10.93
CA ASP A 123 -16.88 4.02 -10.30
C ASP A 123 -17.22 3.56 -8.87
N ASN A 124 -17.05 4.46 -7.89
CA ASN A 124 -17.34 4.19 -6.49
C ASN A 124 -18.67 4.79 -6.01
N THR A 125 -19.56 5.16 -6.94
CA THR A 125 -20.93 5.58 -6.62
C THR A 125 -21.61 4.52 -5.76
N GLY A 126 -22.13 4.92 -4.60
CA GLY A 126 -22.78 4.00 -3.65
C GLY A 126 -21.83 2.97 -3.02
N SER A 127 -20.53 3.24 -2.93
CA SER A 127 -19.50 2.30 -2.43
C SER A 127 -19.34 1.05 -3.29
N ALA A 128 -19.62 1.14 -4.60
CA ALA A 128 -19.54 0.01 -5.52
C ALA A 128 -18.15 -0.63 -5.58
N LEU A 129 -17.07 0.14 -5.39
CA LEU A 129 -15.71 -0.40 -5.29
C LEU A 129 -15.55 -1.29 -4.05
N CYS A 130 -16.12 -0.89 -2.91
CA CYS A 130 -16.09 -1.70 -1.69
C CYS A 130 -16.94 -2.98 -1.84
N ALA A 131 -18.12 -2.83 -2.45
CA ALA A 131 -19.05 -3.94 -2.72
C ALA A 131 -18.51 -4.95 -3.75
N ALA A 132 -17.46 -4.62 -4.48
CA ALA A 132 -16.76 -5.56 -5.36
C ALA A 132 -16.11 -6.73 -4.59
N CYS A 133 -15.77 -6.51 -3.33
CA CYS A 133 -15.18 -7.52 -2.45
C CYS A 133 -16.10 -7.88 -1.27
N HIS A 134 -16.93 -6.94 -0.81
CA HIS A 134 -17.80 -7.12 0.36
C HIS A 134 -19.26 -7.39 -0.05
N ASN A 135 -19.91 -8.28 0.67
CA ASN A 135 -21.32 -8.66 0.49
C ASN A 135 -22.25 -7.99 1.51
N LYS A 136 -21.94 -6.75 1.90
CA LYS A 136 -22.67 -5.98 2.91
C LYS A 136 -23.35 -4.77 2.28
#